data_AF-A0A352AAZ0-F1
#
_entry.id   AF-A0A352AAZ0-F1
#
_cell.length_a   1.000
_cell.length_b   1.000
_cell.length_c   1.000
_cell.angle_alpha   90.00
_cell.angle_beta   90.00
_cell.angle_gamma   90.00
#
_symmetry.space_group_name_H-M   'P 1'
#
loop_
_entity.id
_entity.type
_entity.pdbx_description
1 polymer ?
#
loop_
_entity_poly.entity_id
_entity_poly.type
_entity_poly.pdbx_seq_one_letter_code
_entity_poly.pdbx_strand_id
1 'polypeptide(L)'
;MLPATDIRQKAIALIGQLPQDKLMAVVQLLEFLAEPPQQSTVSTQEAELLEVIEHHLPEDKQTRLKTLRNRSRLGELSEAEHRELIGYEDLLEQQRVERLEALIELAKLRNIDIMCLNQQLQSKSQPSHAI
;
A
#
# COMPACT_ATOMS: atom_id res chain seq x y z
N MET A 1 4.80 18.86 25.95
CA MET A 1 5.02 19.20 24.53
C MET A 1 5.76 20.51 24.49
N LEU A 2 7.01 20.56 24.00
CA LEU A 2 7.72 21.83 23.80
C LEU A 2 7.21 22.45 22.48
N PRO A 3 6.80 23.73 22.46
CA PRO A 3 6.35 24.38 21.23
C PRO A 3 7.44 24.35 20.15
N ALA A 4 7.04 24.27 18.87
CA ALA A 4 7.96 24.16 17.72
C ALA A 4 9.05 25.26 17.69
N THR A 5 8.77 26.42 18.30
CA THR A 5 9.69 27.55 18.47
C THR A 5 10.90 27.19 19.35
N ASP A 6 10.71 26.40 20.41
CA ASP A 6 11.77 25.98 21.33
C ASP A 6 12.74 24.99 20.67
N ILE A 7 12.23 24.13 19.79
CA ILE A 7 13.06 23.14 19.08
C ILE A 7 13.99 23.84 18.09
N ARG A 8 13.48 24.84 17.36
CA ARG A 8 14.28 25.63 16.41
C ARG A 8 15.39 26.39 17.12
N GLN A 9 15.07 27.06 18.22
CA GLN A 9 16.05 27.81 19.01
C GLN A 9 17.12 26.89 19.60
N LYS A 10 16.73 25.71 20.08
CA LYS A 10 17.66 24.70 20.58
C LYS A 10 18.59 24.16 19.49
N ALA A 11 18.07 23.92 18.28
CA ALA A 11 18.88 23.50 17.14
C ALA A 11 19.93 24.57 16.76
N ILE A 12 19.53 25.84 16.68
CA ILE A 12 20.45 26.95 16.40
C ILE A 12 21.54 27.04 17.47
N ALA A 13 21.18 26.92 18.75
CA ALA A 13 22.14 26.96 19.85
C ALA A 13 23.16 25.80 19.79
N LEU A 14 22.71 24.59 19.43
CA LEU A 14 23.58 23.43 19.28
C LEU A 14 24.53 23.57 18.09
N ILE A 15 24.06 24.14 16.97
CA ILE A 15 24.88 24.44 15.79
C ILE A 15 25.97 25.45 16.14
N GLY A 16 25.65 26.47 16.94
CA GLY A 16 26.63 27.47 17.39
C GLY A 16 27.73 26.94 18.32
N GLN A 17 27.56 25.76 18.92
CA GLN A 17 28.53 25.13 19.83
C GLN A 17 29.41 24.08 19.14
N LEU A 18 29.17 23.80 17.86
CA LEU A 18 29.90 22.77 17.12
C LEU A 18 31.26 23.30 16.62
N PRO A 19 32.32 22.47 16.67
CA PRO A 19 33.60 22.80 16.07
C PRO A 19 33.52 22.76 14.52
N GLN A 20 34.40 23.51 13.88
CA GLN A 20 34.33 23.82 12.43
C GLN A 20 34.46 22.61 11.51
N ASP A 21 35.14 21.56 11.97
CA ASP A 21 35.28 20.27 11.30
C ASP A 21 33.96 19.50 11.20
N LYS A 22 33.02 19.72 12.12
CA LYS A 22 31.70 19.06 12.15
C LYS A 22 30.60 19.88 11.49
N LEU A 23 30.81 21.17 11.28
CA LEU A 23 29.86 22.09 10.66
C LEU A 23 29.50 21.66 9.23
N MET A 24 30.47 21.16 8.46
CA MET A 24 30.22 20.64 7.11
C MET A 24 29.22 19.48 7.09
N ALA A 25 29.39 18.50 7.98
CA ALA A 25 28.50 17.34 8.06
C ALA A 25 27.07 17.74 8.46
N VAL A 26 26.95 18.76 9.32
CA VAL A 26 25.65 19.29 9.75
C VAL A 26 24.96 20.06 8.61
N VAL A 27 25.70 20.84 7.83
CA VAL A 27 25.15 21.52 6.64
C VAL A 27 24.61 20.51 5.64
N GLN A 28 25.40 19.47 5.31
CA GLN A 28 24.95 18.40 4.40
C GLN A 28 23.69 17.68 4.90
N LEU A 29 23.61 17.42 6.21
CA LEU A 29 22.42 16.83 6.82
C LEU A 29 21.21 17.77 6.74
N LEU A 30 21.39 19.06 7.01
CA LEU A 30 20.32 20.04 6.93
C LEU A 30 19.85 20.26 5.49
N GLU A 31 20.75 20.25 4.52
CA GLU A 31 20.42 20.30 3.10
C GLU A 31 19.60 19.08 2.69
N PHE A 32 19.99 17.87 3.10
CA PHE A 32 19.22 16.64 2.88
C PHE A 32 17.84 16.67 3.55
N LEU A 33 17.74 17.22 4.76
CA LEU A 33 16.46 17.34 5.48
C LEU A 33 15.59 18.50 4.96
N ALA A 34 16.19 19.49 4.31
CA ALA A 34 15.51 20.65 3.72
C ALA A 34 15.10 20.41 2.27
N GLU A 35 15.65 19.39 1.60
CA GLU A 35 15.06 18.88 0.38
C GLU A 35 13.58 18.56 0.66
N PRO A 36 12.65 19.16 -0.08
CA PRO A 36 11.25 18.79 0.05
C PRO A 36 11.19 17.27 -0.16
N PRO A 37 10.39 16.52 0.64
CA PRO A 37 10.18 15.12 0.34
C PRO A 37 9.79 15.06 -1.13
N GLN A 38 10.42 14.18 -1.90
CA GLN A 38 10.12 13.96 -3.32
C GLN A 38 8.68 13.44 -3.44
N GLN A 39 7.70 14.30 -3.20
CA GLN A 39 6.30 13.98 -2.96
C GLN A 39 5.49 13.97 -4.26
N SER A 40 6.12 14.15 -5.42
CA SER A 40 5.44 14.65 -6.61
C SER A 40 5.28 13.70 -7.79
N THR A 41 5.66 12.43 -7.69
CA THR A 41 5.32 11.40 -8.70
C THR A 41 5.27 10.00 -8.10
N VAL A 42 6.24 9.69 -7.24
CA VAL A 42 6.31 8.41 -6.49
C VAL A 42 5.07 8.23 -5.61
N SER A 43 4.56 9.29 -4.98
CA SER A 43 3.35 9.22 -4.15
C SER A 43 2.08 8.92 -4.95
N THR A 44 1.97 9.43 -6.18
CA THR A 44 0.84 9.18 -7.08
C THR A 44 0.87 7.75 -7.61
N GLN A 45 2.05 7.30 -8.05
CA GLN A 45 2.23 5.93 -8.52
C GLN A 45 1.99 4.92 -7.38
N GLU A 46 2.44 5.20 -6.17
CA GLU A 46 2.12 4.35 -5.01
C GLU A 46 0.62 4.31 -4.71
N ALA A 47 -0.09 5.42 -4.84
CA ALA A 47 -1.53 5.47 -4.61
C ALA A 47 -2.31 4.65 -5.65
N GLU A 48 -1.94 4.75 -6.93
CA GLU A 48 -2.52 3.95 -8.02
C GLU A 48 -2.29 2.45 -7.80
N LEU A 49 -1.06 2.06 -7.41
CA LEU A 49 -0.74 0.68 -7.10
C LEU A 49 -1.53 0.17 -5.90
N LEU A 50 -1.72 0.98 -4.85
CA LEU A 50 -2.54 0.62 -3.70
C LEU A 50 -4.01 0.43 -4.08
N GLU A 51 -4.56 1.28 -4.96
CA GLU A 51 -5.94 1.13 -5.44
C GLU A 51 -6.13 -0.21 -6.16
N VAL A 52 -5.19 -0.63 -7.01
CA VAL A 52 -5.22 -1.95 -7.66
C VAL A 52 -5.11 -3.08 -6.64
N ILE A 53 -4.26 -2.94 -5.62
CA ILE A 53 -4.04 -3.98 -4.60
C ILE A 53 -5.26 -4.17 -3.69
N GLU A 54 -5.95 -3.07 -3.39
CA GLU A 54 -7.15 -3.02 -2.55
C GLU A 54 -8.43 -3.27 -3.37
N HIS A 55 -8.32 -3.34 -4.70
CA HIS A 55 -9.47 -3.63 -5.55
C HIS A 55 -10.02 -5.03 -5.28
N HIS A 56 -11.31 -5.08 -4.97
CA HIS A 56 -12.04 -6.30 -4.71
C HIS A 56 -13.29 -6.35 -5.56
N LEU A 57 -13.73 -7.57 -5.86
CA LEU A 57 -14.99 -7.77 -6.54
C LEU A 57 -16.13 -7.14 -5.70
N PRO A 58 -17.06 -6.38 -6.29
CA PRO A 58 -18.22 -5.85 -5.59
C PRO A 58 -19.04 -6.93 -4.85
N GLU A 59 -19.67 -6.57 -3.72
CA GLU A 59 -20.36 -7.53 -2.84
C GLU A 59 -21.50 -8.30 -3.54
N ASP A 60 -22.23 -7.66 -4.44
CA ASP A 60 -23.29 -8.27 -5.25
C ASP A 60 -22.72 -9.38 -6.13
N LYS A 61 -21.59 -9.10 -6.81
CA LYS A 61 -20.86 -10.06 -7.63
C LYS A 61 -20.23 -11.17 -6.79
N GLN A 62 -19.68 -10.86 -5.62
CA GLN A 62 -19.18 -11.88 -4.67
C GLN A 62 -20.30 -12.83 -4.23
N THR A 63 -21.48 -12.28 -3.93
CA THR A 63 -22.65 -13.06 -3.50
C THR A 63 -23.16 -13.96 -4.63
N ARG A 64 -23.23 -13.43 -5.86
CA ARG A 64 -23.60 -14.20 -7.04
C ARG A 64 -22.62 -15.34 -7.29
N LEU A 65 -21.31 -15.06 -7.26
CA LEU A 65 -20.27 -16.08 -7.41
C LEU A 65 -20.37 -17.17 -6.33
N LYS A 66 -20.56 -16.80 -5.06
CA LYS A 66 -20.75 -17.77 -3.97
C LYS A 66 -21.96 -18.67 -4.22
N THR A 67 -23.05 -18.10 -4.71
CA THR A 67 -24.26 -18.85 -5.06
C THR A 67 -24.01 -19.84 -6.21
N LEU A 68 -23.34 -19.39 -7.28
CA LEU A 68 -22.99 -20.23 -8.42
C LEU A 68 -22.07 -21.38 -8.02
N ARG A 69 -21.03 -21.12 -7.21
CA ARG A 69 -20.14 -22.17 -6.68
C ARG A 69 -20.88 -23.19 -5.82
N ASN A 70 -21.82 -22.76 -4.99
CA ASN A 70 -22.62 -23.67 -4.17
C ASN A 70 -23.51 -24.57 -5.06
N ARG A 71 -24.21 -23.99 -6.03
CA ARG A 71 -25.05 -24.77 -6.96
C ARG A 71 -24.24 -25.67 -7.89
N SER A 72 -23.03 -25.27 -8.26
CA SER A 72 -22.07 -26.10 -9.01
C SER A 72 -21.78 -27.40 -8.26
N ARG A 73 -21.48 -27.31 -6.96
CA ARG A 73 -21.20 -28.47 -6.11
C ARG A 73 -22.38 -29.42 -5.98
N LEU A 74 -23.60 -28.88 -6.09
CA LEU A 74 -24.84 -29.67 -6.08
C LEU A 74 -25.19 -30.24 -7.47
N GLY A 75 -24.46 -29.87 -8.53
CA GLY A 75 -24.76 -30.28 -9.90
C GLY A 75 -25.99 -29.59 -10.50
N GLU A 76 -26.45 -28.48 -9.91
CA GLU A 76 -27.72 -27.80 -10.23
C GLU A 76 -27.57 -26.56 -11.12
N LEU A 77 -26.39 -26.35 -11.69
CA LEU A 77 -26.14 -25.22 -12.58
C LEU A 77 -26.67 -25.51 -13.98
N SER A 78 -27.46 -24.57 -14.52
CA SER A 78 -27.74 -24.55 -15.95
C SER A 78 -26.47 -24.26 -16.78
N GLU A 79 -26.51 -24.50 -18.09
CA GLU A 79 -25.40 -24.16 -18.99
C GLU A 79 -25.05 -22.66 -18.97
N ALA A 80 -26.07 -21.81 -18.88
CA ALA A 80 -25.88 -20.36 -18.80
C ALA A 80 -25.13 -19.97 -17.52
N GLU A 81 -25.50 -20.57 -16.40
CA GLU A 81 -24.88 -20.31 -15.10
C GLU A 81 -23.48 -20.94 -14.99
N HIS A 82 -23.22 -22.05 -15.69
CA HIS A 82 -21.85 -22.56 -15.84
C HIS A 82 -20.95 -21.58 -16.59
N ARG A 83 -21.43 -21.01 -17.70
CA ARG A 83 -20.68 -19.97 -18.44
C ARG A 83 -20.44 -18.73 -17.60
N GLU A 84 -21.44 -18.33 -16.82
CA GLU A 84 -21.33 -17.21 -15.87
C GLU A 84 -20.26 -17.50 -14.80
N LEU A 85 -20.24 -18.71 -14.24
CA LEU A 85 -19.23 -19.12 -13.27
C LEU A 85 -17.81 -19.10 -13.85
N ILE A 86 -17.62 -19.61 -15.06
CA ILE A 86 -16.33 -19.55 -15.76
C ILE A 86 -15.86 -18.09 -15.90
N GLY A 87 -16.74 -17.20 -16.39
CA GLY A 87 -16.39 -15.79 -16.54
C GLY A 87 -16.02 -15.09 -15.22
N TYR A 88 -16.61 -15.50 -14.09
CA TYR A 88 -16.20 -15.00 -12.78
C TYR A 88 -14.83 -15.53 -12.34
N GLU A 89 -14.51 -16.80 -12.61
CA GLU A 89 -13.18 -17.34 -12.29
C GLU A 89 -12.10 -16.66 -13.14
N ASP A 90 -12.33 -16.48 -14.44
CA ASP A 90 -11.43 -15.77 -15.34
C ASP A 90 -11.16 -14.34 -14.85
N LEU A 91 -12.21 -13.62 -14.44
CA LEU A 91 -12.08 -12.27 -13.87
C LEU A 91 -11.24 -12.27 -12.59
N LEU A 92 -11.46 -13.24 -11.69
CA LEU A 92 -10.70 -13.34 -10.45
C LEU A 92 -9.24 -13.71 -10.69
N GLU A 93 -8.95 -14.55 -11.67
CA GLU A 93 -7.59 -14.87 -12.08
C GLU A 93 -6.86 -13.64 -12.60
N GLN A 94 -7.51 -12.89 -13.49
CA GLN A 94 -6.96 -11.62 -13.99
C GLN A 94 -6.68 -10.64 -12.85
N GLN A 95 -7.63 -10.43 -11.95
CA GLN A 95 -7.44 -9.55 -10.78
C GLN A 95 -6.31 -10.01 -9.86
N ARG A 96 -6.11 -11.33 -9.70
CA ARG A 96 -5.00 -11.87 -8.89
C ARG A 96 -3.64 -11.58 -9.52
N VAL A 97 -3.54 -11.67 -10.86
CA VAL A 97 -2.32 -11.33 -11.60
C VAL A 97 -2.03 -9.84 -11.46
N GLU A 98 -3.00 -8.98 -11.74
CA GLU A 98 -2.86 -7.52 -11.63
C GLU A 98 -2.46 -7.09 -10.21
N ARG A 99 -3.10 -7.68 -9.20
CA ARG A 99 -2.75 -7.44 -7.80
C ARG A 99 -1.32 -7.87 -7.46
N LEU A 100 -0.86 -9.01 -7.98
CA LEU A 100 0.50 -9.50 -7.75
C LEU A 100 1.54 -8.58 -8.42
N GLU A 101 1.28 -8.16 -9.65
CA GLU A 101 2.12 -7.20 -10.36
C GLU A 101 2.21 -5.88 -9.60
N ALA A 102 1.07 -5.34 -9.14
CA ALA A 102 1.04 -4.12 -8.37
C ALA A 102 1.81 -4.24 -7.03
N LEU A 103 1.70 -5.38 -6.34
CA LEU A 103 2.49 -5.68 -5.14
C LEU A 103 4.00 -5.70 -5.42
N ILE A 104 4.42 -6.30 -6.54
CA ILE A 104 5.82 -6.36 -6.94
C ILE A 104 6.35 -4.95 -7.20
N GLU A 105 5.61 -4.13 -7.94
CA GLU A 105 6.02 -2.75 -8.22
C GLU A 105 6.06 -1.88 -6.96
N LEU A 106 5.06 -1.99 -6.09
CA LEU A 106 5.03 -1.25 -4.82
C LEU A 106 6.17 -1.68 -3.87
N ALA A 107 6.52 -2.97 -3.85
CA ALA A 107 7.65 -3.49 -3.08
C ALA A 107 8.99 -2.92 -3.56
N LYS A 108 9.16 -2.78 -4.89
CA LYS A 108 10.34 -2.12 -5.48
C LYS A 108 10.41 -0.64 -5.10
N LEU A 109 9.29 0.09 -5.20
CA LEU A 109 9.24 1.52 -4.83
C LEU A 109 9.60 1.75 -3.37
N ARG A 110 9.11 0.88 -2.47
CA ARG A 110 9.38 0.98 -1.03
C ARG A 110 10.67 0.29 -0.58
N ASN A 111 11.36 -0.39 -1.49
CA ASN A 111 12.55 -1.20 -1.21
C ASN A 111 12.35 -2.18 -0.03
N ILE A 112 11.21 -2.90 -0.05
CA ILE A 112 10.88 -3.92 0.94
C ILE A 112 10.53 -5.24 0.27
N ASP A 113 10.61 -6.34 1.01
CA ASP A 113 10.20 -7.65 0.53
C ASP A 113 8.67 -7.71 0.29
N ILE A 114 8.27 -8.40 -0.78
CA ILE A 114 6.87 -8.51 -1.22
C ILE A 114 6.01 -9.20 -0.16
N MET A 115 6.54 -10.23 0.53
CA MET A 115 5.79 -10.93 1.58
C MET A 115 5.58 -10.03 2.79
N CYS A 116 6.60 -9.27 3.17
CA CYS A 116 6.49 -8.26 4.22
C CYS A 116 5.44 -7.18 3.87
N LEU A 117 5.49 -6.64 2.65
CA LEU A 117 4.51 -5.66 2.17
C LEU A 117 3.08 -6.23 2.19
N ASN A 118 2.88 -7.43 1.65
CA ASN A 118 1.56 -8.05 1.60
C ASN A 118 0.98 -8.28 3.00
N GLN A 119 1.83 -8.69 3.96
CA GLN A 119 1.41 -8.84 5.36
C GLN A 119 1.05 -7.49 6.02
N GLN A 120 1.81 -6.43 5.73
CA GLN A 120 1.52 -5.08 6.22
C GLN A 120 0.17 -4.57 5.70
N LEU A 121 -0.14 -4.81 4.42
CA LEU A 121 -1.41 -4.41 3.83
C LEU A 121 -2.59 -5.22 4.38
N GLN A 122 -2.45 -6.54 4.52
CA GLN A 122 -3.49 -7.38 5.13
C GLN A 122 -3.80 -6.98 6.59
N SER A 123 -2.78 -6.60 7.35
CA SER A 123 -2.94 -6.14 8.74
C SER A 123 -3.67 -4.79 8.82
N LYS A 124 -3.55 -3.93 7.80
CA LYS A 124 -4.22 -2.62 7.73
C LYS A 124 -5.68 -2.72 7.27
N SER A 125 -6.01 -3.71 6.43
CA SER A 125 -7.37 -3.93 5.95
C SER A 125 -8.29 -4.60 6.96
N GLN A 126 -7.77 -5.17 8.06
CA GLN A 126 -8.61 -5.61 9.18
C GLN A 126 -8.98 -4.39 10.03
N PRO A 127 -10.27 -4.05 10.16
CA PRO A 127 -10.67 -3.03 11.12
C PRO A 127 -10.26 -3.54 12.50
N SER A 128 -9.54 -2.71 13.24
CA SER A 128 -9.18 -2.92 14.63
C SER A 128 -10.47 -3.21 15.43
N HIS A 129 -10.83 -4.49 15.59
CA HIS A 129 -11.74 -4.92 16.64
C HIS A 129 -10.96 -4.81 17.96
N ALA A 130 -10.81 -3.56 18.43
CA ALA A 130 -10.54 -3.31 19.83
C ALA A 130 -11.80 -3.75 20.59
N ILE A 131 -11.66 -4.86 21.31
CA ILE A 131 -12.57 -5.34 22.35
C ILE A 131 -12.26 -4.59 23.64
#